data_AF-A0A2G2L8E0-F1
#
_entry.id   AF-A0A2G2L8E0-F1
#
_cell.length_a   1.000
_cell.length_b   1.000
_cell.length_c   1.000
_cell.angle_alpha   90.00
_cell.angle_beta   90.00
_cell.angle_gamma   90.00
#
_symmetry.space_group_name_H-M   'P 1'
#
loop_
_entity.id
_entity.type
_entity.pdbx_description
1 polymer ?
#
loop_
_entity_poly.entity_id
_entity_poly.type
_entity_poly.pdbx_seq_one_letter_code
_entity_poly.pdbx_strand_id
1 'polypeptide(L)'
;MANKILTAILVLLILWLQYQIWYGEHGRNENIQNDLEQKSIALLKVEIIDQINQNKQLTSQNKKLKKEVWMLRNKPEILEEKAREQIGLIKKDEVFYRIIPKEQ
;
A
#
# COMPACT_ATOMS: atom_id res chain seq x y z
N MET A 1 59.75 14.42 -41.02
CA MET A 1 59.39 14.75 -39.61
C MET A 1 57.95 15.23 -39.45
N ALA A 2 57.35 15.89 -40.45
CA ALA A 2 55.96 16.38 -40.40
C ALA A 2 54.90 15.29 -40.11
N ASN A 3 55.04 14.09 -40.69
CA ASN A 3 54.07 13.00 -40.51
C ASN A 3 53.98 12.52 -39.05
N LYS A 4 55.12 12.50 -38.32
CA LYS A 4 55.14 12.06 -36.92
C LYS A 4 54.43 13.06 -36.00
N ILE A 5 54.51 14.36 -36.33
CA ILE A 5 53.82 15.43 -35.60
C ILE A 5 52.32 15.34 -35.83
N LEU A 6 51.89 15.11 -37.08
CA LEU A 6 50.46 14.93 -37.40
C LEU A 6 49.86 13.71 -36.68
N THR A 7 50.57 12.59 -36.65
CA THR A 7 50.14 11.40 -35.90
C THR A 7 50.06 11.68 -34.41
N ALA A 8 51.02 12.41 -33.83
CA ALA A 8 51.01 12.75 -32.41
C ALA A 8 49.80 13.63 -32.03
N ILE A 9 49.47 14.64 -32.86
CA ILE A 9 48.30 15.50 -32.66
C ILE A 9 47.00 14.67 -32.75
N LEU A 10 46.91 13.75 -33.71
CA LEU A 10 45.74 12.90 -33.88
C LEU A 10 45.53 11.98 -32.66
N VAL A 11 46.61 11.38 -32.14
CA VAL A 11 46.56 10.56 -30.93
C VAL A 11 46.12 11.38 -29.73
N LEU A 12 46.63 12.60 -29.58
CA LEU A 12 46.26 13.48 -28.48
C LEU A 12 44.78 13.90 -28.54
N LEU A 13 44.27 14.18 -29.73
CA LEU A 13 42.85 14.48 -29.97
C LEU A 13 41.96 13.28 -29.61
N ILE A 14 42.36 12.07 -30.02
CA ILE A 14 41.62 10.84 -29.70
C ILE A 14 41.59 10.63 -28.19
N LEU A 15 42.73 10.76 -27.49
CA LEU A 15 42.80 10.59 -26.04
C LEU A 15 41.93 11.61 -25.30
N TRP A 16 41.90 12.86 -25.78
CA TRP A 16 41.03 13.89 -25.21
C TRP A 16 39.55 13.55 -25.41
N LEU A 17 39.15 13.11 -26.60
CA LEU A 17 37.77 12.70 -26.88
C LEU A 17 37.35 11.49 -26.02
N GLN A 18 38.23 10.50 -25.87
CA GLN A 18 38.00 9.35 -24.99
C GLN A 18 37.84 9.77 -23.53
N TYR A 19 38.67 10.71 -23.05
CA TYR A 19 38.53 11.29 -21.72
C TYR A 19 37.18 12.01 -21.56
N GLN A 20 36.76 12.81 -22.55
CA GLN A 20 35.46 13.48 -22.53
C GLN A 20 34.30 12.49 -22.54
N ILE A 21 34.40 11.35 -23.21
CA ILE A 21 33.34 10.33 -23.22
C ILE A 21 33.26 9.61 -21.87
N TRP A 22 34.40 9.30 -21.26
CA TRP A 22 34.46 8.60 -19.97
C TRP A 22 34.07 9.47 -18.78
N TYR A 23 34.35 10.78 -18.84
CA TYR A 23 34.02 11.75 -17.79
C TYR A 23 32.84 12.67 -18.14
N GLY A 24 32.34 12.59 -19.36
CA GLY A 24 31.18 13.34 -19.82
C GLY A 24 29.89 12.74 -19.31
N GLU A 25 28.88 13.59 -19.24
CA GLU A 25 27.53 13.40 -18.67
C GLU A 25 26.82 12.08 -19.03
N HIS A 26 27.27 11.41 -20.10
CA HIS A 26 26.65 10.22 -20.69
C HIS A 26 27.40 8.90 -20.42
N GLY A 27 28.68 8.93 -20.00
CA GLY A 27 29.52 7.70 -19.93
C GLY A 27 29.54 7.00 -18.58
N ARG A 28 29.21 7.70 -17.48
CA ARG A 28 29.26 7.17 -16.10
C ARG A 28 28.03 7.42 -15.27
N ASN A 29 26.91 7.75 -15.91
CA ASN A 29 25.66 8.01 -15.20
C ASN A 29 24.58 6.96 -15.41
N GLU A 30 24.72 5.98 -16.31
CA GLU A 30 23.80 4.84 -16.30
C GLU A 30 23.93 4.05 -14.99
N ASN A 31 25.14 3.86 -14.46
CA ASN A 31 25.33 3.05 -13.25
C ASN A 31 24.98 3.80 -11.95
N ILE A 32 24.98 5.14 -11.96
CA ILE A 32 24.69 5.97 -10.77
C ILE A 32 23.25 6.50 -10.78
N GLN A 33 22.66 6.75 -11.96
CA GLN A 33 21.22 7.04 -12.06
C GLN A 33 20.39 5.80 -11.74
N ASN A 34 20.89 4.60 -12.07
CA ASN A 34 20.29 3.35 -11.62
C ASN A 34 20.21 3.25 -10.09
N ASP A 35 21.12 3.86 -9.31
CA ASP A 35 21.10 3.72 -7.84
C ASP A 35 20.14 4.74 -7.17
N LEU A 36 20.03 5.95 -7.73
CA LEU A 36 19.09 6.97 -7.27
C LEU A 36 17.65 6.68 -7.71
N GLU A 37 17.43 6.19 -8.93
CA GLU A 37 16.13 5.71 -9.39
C GLU A 37 15.70 4.43 -8.68
N GLN A 38 16.62 3.48 -8.42
CA GLN A 38 16.27 2.29 -7.64
C GLN A 38 15.84 2.65 -6.21
N LYS A 39 16.46 3.66 -5.60
CA LYS A 39 16.10 4.09 -4.24
C LYS A 39 14.72 4.74 -4.19
N SER A 40 14.35 5.56 -5.17
CA SER A 40 12.99 6.12 -5.24
C SER A 40 11.96 5.01 -5.49
N ILE A 41 12.23 4.09 -6.42
CA ILE A 41 11.37 2.94 -6.71
C ILE A 41 11.21 2.04 -5.48
N ALA A 42 12.25 1.86 -4.66
CA ALA A 42 12.19 1.08 -3.43
C ALA A 42 11.25 1.72 -2.38
N LEU A 43 11.32 3.04 -2.19
CA LEU A 43 10.43 3.76 -1.27
C LEU A 43 8.97 3.70 -1.73
N LEU A 44 8.72 3.89 -3.03
CA LEU A 44 7.38 3.77 -3.62
C LEU A 44 6.81 2.35 -3.46
N LYS A 45 7.64 1.30 -3.57
CA LYS A 45 7.21 -0.08 -3.34
C LYS A 45 6.78 -0.33 -1.89
N VAL A 46 7.47 0.24 -0.91
CA VAL A 46 7.11 0.13 0.51
C VAL A 46 5.75 0.77 0.77
N GLU A 47 5.53 1.98 0.25
CA GLU A 47 4.26 2.70 0.38
C GLU A 47 3.09 1.92 -0.24
N ILE A 48 3.28 1.35 -1.43
CA ILE A 48 2.27 0.53 -2.11
C ILE A 48 1.91 -0.71 -1.27
N ILE A 49 2.89 -1.36 -0.65
CA ILE A 49 2.64 -2.55 0.18
C ILE A 49 1.81 -2.18 1.42
N ASP A 50 2.13 -1.06 2.07
CA ASP A 50 1.37 -0.60 3.23
C ASP A 50 -0.08 -0.27 2.84
N GLN A 51 -0.28 0.47 1.76
CA GLN A 51 -1.60 0.81 1.24
C GLN A 51 -2.43 -0.44 0.86
N ILE A 52 -1.81 -1.46 0.27
CA ILE A 52 -2.49 -2.73 -0.03
C ILE A 52 -2.95 -3.42 1.26
N ASN A 53 -2.12 -3.43 2.30
CA ASN A 53 -2.47 -4.06 3.58
C ASN A 53 -3.60 -3.30 4.29
N GLN A 54 -3.54 -1.97 4.33
CA GLN A 54 -4.61 -1.13 4.87
C GLN A 54 -5.92 -1.35 4.10
N ASN A 55 -5.86 -1.37 2.77
CA ASN A 55 -7.05 -1.57 1.93
C ASN A 55 -7.66 -2.97 2.14
N LYS A 56 -6.84 -4.03 2.27
CA LYS A 56 -7.32 -5.37 2.63
C LYS A 56 -8.05 -5.39 3.97
N GLN A 57 -7.50 -4.73 4.99
CA GLN A 57 -8.14 -4.63 6.31
C GLN A 57 -9.48 -3.88 6.22
N LEU A 58 -9.50 -2.71 5.59
CA LEU A 58 -10.71 -1.91 5.40
C LEU A 58 -11.76 -2.64 4.58
N THR A 59 -11.36 -3.38 3.55
CA THR A 59 -12.27 -4.19 2.72
C THR A 59 -12.91 -5.32 3.53
N SER A 60 -12.13 -5.98 4.40
CA SER A 60 -12.64 -7.02 5.29
C SER A 60 -13.66 -6.46 6.29
N GLN A 61 -13.35 -5.33 6.92
CA GLN A 61 -14.25 -4.64 7.86
C GLN A 61 -15.52 -4.16 7.15
N ASN A 62 -15.39 -3.53 5.99
CA ASN A 62 -16.54 -3.13 5.17
C ASN A 62 -17.41 -4.32 4.78
N LYS A 63 -16.84 -5.48 4.46
CA LYS A 63 -17.61 -6.69 4.16
C LYS A 63 -18.40 -7.18 5.38
N LYS A 64 -17.83 -7.10 6.59
CA LYS A 64 -18.52 -7.43 7.84
C LYS A 64 -19.67 -6.44 8.12
N LEU A 65 -19.39 -5.14 8.05
CA LEU A 65 -20.38 -4.09 8.29
C LEU A 65 -21.53 -4.15 7.26
N LYS A 66 -21.21 -4.36 5.98
CA LYS A 66 -22.24 -4.54 4.93
C LYS A 66 -23.12 -5.76 5.20
N LYS A 67 -22.54 -6.86 5.67
CA LYS A 67 -23.32 -8.04 6.08
C LYS A 67 -24.20 -7.72 7.29
N GLU A 68 -23.70 -7.00 8.28
CA GLU A 68 -24.48 -6.59 9.45
C GLU A 68 -25.65 -5.68 9.03
N VAL A 69 -25.40 -4.65 8.24
CA VAL A 69 -26.45 -3.76 7.70
C VAL A 69 -27.46 -4.55 6.86
N TRP A 70 -27.00 -5.47 6.01
CA TRP A 70 -27.89 -6.31 5.22
C TRP A 70 -28.73 -7.25 6.09
N MET A 71 -28.15 -7.85 7.14
CA MET A 71 -28.89 -8.69 8.08
C MET A 71 -29.92 -7.87 8.85
N LEU A 72 -29.54 -6.70 9.36
CA LEU A 72 -30.45 -5.78 10.06
C LEU A 72 -31.60 -5.30 9.16
N ARG A 73 -31.33 -5.06 7.87
CA ARG A 73 -32.36 -4.57 6.93
C ARG A 73 -33.32 -5.66 6.45
N ASN A 74 -32.85 -6.92 6.33
CA ASN A 74 -33.64 -7.99 5.72
C ASN A 74 -34.18 -9.03 6.71
N LYS A 75 -33.76 -9.00 7.99
CA LYS A 75 -34.24 -9.92 9.03
C LYS A 75 -34.74 -9.16 10.26
N PRO A 76 -36.05 -8.86 10.35
CA PRO A 76 -36.63 -8.16 11.50
C PRO A 76 -36.47 -8.94 12.82
N GLU A 77 -36.35 -10.27 12.77
CA GLU A 77 -36.08 -11.14 13.93
C GLU A 77 -34.77 -10.79 14.64
N ILE A 78 -33.71 -10.45 13.90
CA ILE A 78 -32.40 -10.08 14.47
C ILE A 78 -32.47 -8.70 15.14
N LEU A 79 -33.28 -7.79 14.57
CA LEU A 79 -33.51 -6.47 15.17
C LEU A 79 -34.29 -6.59 16.48
N GLU A 80 -35.27 -7.48 16.52
CA GLU A 80 -36.08 -7.78 17.70
C GLU A 80 -35.25 -8.44 18.82
N GLU A 81 -34.37 -9.38 18.47
CA GLU A 81 -33.42 -10.00 19.41
C GLU A 81 -32.46 -8.97 20.01
N LYS A 82 -31.81 -8.11 19.19
CA LYS A 82 -30.96 -7.03 19.70
C LYS A 82 -31.74 -6.01 20.55
N ALA A 83 -32.97 -5.67 20.17
CA ALA A 83 -33.79 -4.74 20.95
C ALA A 83 -34.21 -5.35 22.30
N ARG A 84 -34.48 -6.66 22.36
CA ARG A 84 -34.73 -7.38 23.61
C ARG A 84 -33.48 -7.41 24.50
N GLU A 85 -32.30 -7.68 23.94
CA GLU A 85 -31.04 -7.73 24.71
C GLU A 85 -30.55 -6.37 25.18
N GLN A 86 -30.57 -5.34 24.32
CA GLN A 86 -29.90 -4.07 24.60
C GLN A 86 -30.76 -3.06 25.37
N ILE A 87 -32.08 -3.04 25.11
CA ILE A 87 -32.99 -2.05 25.69
C ILE A 87 -34.15 -2.68 26.45
N GLY A 88 -34.18 -4.01 26.56
CA GLY A 88 -35.27 -4.72 27.25
C GLY A 88 -36.62 -4.50 26.60
N LEU A 89 -36.68 -4.44 25.25
CA LEU A 89 -37.93 -4.26 24.52
C LEU A 89 -38.91 -5.39 24.86
N ILE A 90 -40.09 -5.05 25.40
CA ILE A 90 -41.20 -5.97 25.63
C ILE A 90 -42.41 -5.44 24.84
N LYS A 91 -43.00 -6.25 23.96
CA LYS A 91 -44.20 -5.86 23.19
C LYS A 91 -45.43 -5.82 24.12
N LYS A 92 -46.47 -5.07 23.72
CA LYS A 92 -47.69 -4.85 24.52
C LYS A 92 -48.41 -6.12 25.00
N ASP A 93 -48.24 -7.24 24.28
CA ASP A 93 -48.92 -8.51 24.56
C ASP A 93 -47.96 -9.64 24.99
N GLU A 94 -46.73 -9.32 25.41
CA GLU A 94 -45.72 -10.30 25.83
C GLU A 94 -45.50 -10.33 27.35
N VAL A 95 -45.36 -11.53 27.91
CA VAL A 95 -45.04 -11.75 29.33
C VAL A 95 -43.57 -12.15 29.47
N PHE A 96 -42.77 -11.29 30.10
CA PHE A 96 -41.33 -11.51 30.29
C PHE A 96 -41.06 -12.32 31.56
N TYR A 97 -40.36 -13.45 31.43
CA TYR A 97 -39.91 -14.28 32.54
C TYR A 97 -38.40 -14.10 32.76
N ARG A 98 -38.01 -13.64 33.96
CA ARG A 98 -36.60 -13.57 34.37
C ARG A 98 -36.31 -14.69 35.37
N ILE A 99 -35.51 -15.65 34.94
CA ILE A 99 -35.05 -16.74 35.81
C ILE A 99 -33.92 -16.19 36.69
N ILE A 100 -34.17 -16.04 37.99
CA ILE A 100 -33.14 -15.67 38.96
C ILE A 100 -32.58 -16.97 39.55
N PRO A 101 -31.29 -17.28 39.36
CA PRO A 101 -30.69 -18.44 40.02
C PRO A 101 -30.72 -18.22 41.53
N LYS A 102 -31.11 -19.26 42.28
CA LYS A 102 -31.03 -19.25 43.74
C LYS A 102 -29.56 -19.09 44.13
N GLU A 103 -29.24 -18.04 44.88
CA GLU A 103 -27.95 -17.92 45.57
C GLU A 103 -27.70 -19.22 46.35
N GLN A 104 -26.54 -19.84 46.07
CA GLN A 104 -26.00 -20.94 46.88
C GLN A 104 -25.21 -20.36 48.05
#